data_AF-A0A3C1D493-F1
#
_entry.id   AF-A0A3C1D493-F1
#
_cell.length_a   1.000
_cell.length_b   1.000
_cell.length_c   1.000
_cell.angle_alpha   90.00
_cell.angle_beta   90.00
_cell.angle_gamma   90.00
#
_symmetry.space_group_name_H-M   'P 1'
#
loop_
_entity.id
_entity.type
_entity.pdbx_description
1 polymer ?
#
loop_
_entity_poly.entity_id
_entity_poly.type
_entity_poly.pdbx_seq_one_letter_code
_entity_poly.pdbx_strand_id
1 'polypeptide(L)'
;MASTERTTGLTDLARVGFSELAQADAGLAELAETLGIDRASVAAPAAAAADPDAALQALLRVARRDADALRVAAFDERRWSHLWLLLGASRGFGEFYGRHPNEIIQLEGGADRLPSEAELREVLLTAVGVQGGFADDGSEAAWVRLRIAYRTQLARIALFDLSHVAPEAVLDAVSRALADAAAAALEASLCIARTRISTGGPAGQFSREQVDATQLAIIGMGKCGARELNYVSDVDVIFVAGTDDESLVSESRAVDIGTRLAVQTMRGISGVEIEPPLWEVDPNLRPEGKQGALVRTLDSHVAYYER
;
A
#
# COMPACT_ATOMS: atom_id res chain seq x y z
N MET A 1 39.89 0.39 -30.71
CA MET A 1 39.38 1.41 -29.77
C MET A 1 38.07 0.96 -29.11
N ALA A 2 37.04 0.56 -29.86
CA ALA A 2 35.74 0.12 -29.30
C ALA A 2 35.79 -1.05 -28.29
N SER A 3 36.71 -2.01 -28.44
CA SER A 3 36.83 -3.14 -27.50
C SER A 3 37.35 -2.72 -26.12
N THR A 4 38.31 -1.81 -26.08
CA THR A 4 38.93 -1.36 -24.82
C THR A 4 37.99 -0.41 -24.06
N GLU A 5 37.29 0.47 -24.77
CA GLU A 5 36.25 1.36 -24.20
C GLU A 5 35.05 0.57 -23.65
N ARG A 6 34.64 -0.52 -24.32
CA ARG A 6 33.63 -1.44 -23.77
C ARG A 6 34.12 -2.16 -22.51
N THR A 7 35.36 -2.64 -22.50
CA THR A 7 35.91 -3.34 -21.32
C THR A 7 36.01 -2.40 -20.11
N THR A 8 36.44 -1.15 -20.29
CA THR A 8 36.45 -0.15 -19.21
C THR A 8 35.03 0.18 -18.73
N GLY A 9 34.07 0.31 -19.65
CA GLY A 9 32.67 0.55 -19.29
C GLY A 9 32.04 -0.57 -18.46
N LEU A 10 32.32 -1.84 -18.78
CA LEU A 10 31.82 -2.99 -18.01
C LEU A 10 32.46 -3.09 -16.62
N THR A 11 33.75 -2.74 -16.49
CA THR A 11 34.42 -2.69 -15.18
C THR A 11 33.84 -1.59 -14.30
N ASP A 12 33.47 -0.45 -14.88
CA ASP A 12 32.80 0.63 -14.14
C ASP A 12 31.40 0.22 -13.65
N LEU A 13 30.63 -0.50 -14.46
CA LEU A 13 29.33 -1.03 -14.05
C LEU A 13 29.46 -2.02 -12.88
N ALA A 14 30.47 -2.90 -12.92
CA ALA A 14 30.73 -3.82 -11.81
C ALA A 14 31.07 -3.09 -10.51
N ARG A 15 31.83 -1.98 -10.60
CA ARG A 15 32.19 -1.14 -9.44
C ARG A 15 30.99 -0.39 -8.86
N VAL A 16 29.99 -0.08 -9.68
CA VAL A 16 28.72 0.54 -9.26
C VAL A 16 27.80 -0.47 -8.57
N GLY A 17 28.01 -1.78 -8.78
CA GLY A 17 27.25 -2.85 -8.13
C GLY A 17 26.39 -3.69 -9.08
N PHE A 18 26.45 -3.45 -10.39
CA PHE A 18 25.79 -4.32 -11.37
C PHE A 18 26.47 -5.69 -11.43
N SER A 19 25.65 -6.74 -11.46
CA SER A 19 26.08 -8.12 -11.62
C SER A 19 25.89 -8.59 -13.07
N GLU A 20 24.83 -8.15 -13.75
CA GLU A 20 24.50 -8.57 -15.12
C GLU A 20 25.06 -7.59 -16.17
N LEU A 21 26.38 -7.40 -16.18
CA LEU A 21 27.07 -6.28 -16.84
C LEU A 21 26.66 -6.02 -18.30
N ALA A 22 26.56 -7.07 -19.12
CA ALA A 22 26.19 -6.91 -20.54
C ALA A 22 24.72 -6.49 -20.72
N GLN A 23 23.83 -6.99 -19.86
CA GLN A 23 22.42 -6.62 -19.86
C GLN A 23 22.24 -5.21 -19.29
N ALA A 24 23.00 -4.87 -18.25
CA ALA A 24 23.04 -3.54 -17.67
C ALA A 24 23.52 -2.50 -18.69
N ASP A 25 24.60 -2.78 -19.42
CA ASP A 25 25.13 -1.89 -20.45
C ASP A 25 24.10 -1.60 -21.54
N ALA A 26 23.44 -2.65 -22.07
CA ALA A 26 22.38 -2.51 -23.06
C ALA A 26 21.16 -1.77 -22.52
N GLY A 27 20.73 -2.09 -21.30
CA GLY A 27 19.57 -1.47 -20.65
C GLY A 27 19.77 0.02 -20.36
N LEU A 28 20.96 0.41 -19.90
CA LEU A 28 21.31 1.81 -19.69
C LEU A 28 21.34 2.59 -21.00
N ALA A 29 21.82 1.99 -22.09
CA ALA A 29 21.79 2.60 -23.42
C ALA A 29 20.35 2.80 -23.91
N GLU A 30 19.49 1.79 -23.76
CA GLU A 30 18.07 1.86 -24.12
C GLU A 30 17.32 2.94 -23.34
N LEU A 31 17.53 3.03 -22.01
CA LEU A 31 16.94 4.09 -21.19
C LEU A 31 17.43 5.48 -21.60
N ALA A 32 18.73 5.64 -21.83
CA ALA A 32 19.30 6.92 -22.25
C ALA A 32 18.66 7.41 -23.55
N GLU A 33 18.53 6.53 -24.54
CA GLU A 33 17.85 6.83 -25.81
C GLU A 33 16.37 7.16 -25.62
N THR A 34 15.65 6.34 -24.85
CA THR A 34 14.20 6.49 -24.61
C THR A 34 13.86 7.79 -23.88
N LEU A 35 14.68 8.16 -22.90
CA LEU A 35 14.46 9.35 -22.07
C LEU A 35 15.06 10.61 -22.70
N GLY A 36 16.00 10.47 -23.65
CA GLY A 36 16.69 11.59 -24.27
C GLY A 36 17.70 12.27 -23.33
N ILE A 37 18.31 11.51 -22.42
CA ILE A 37 19.32 11.97 -21.47
C ILE A 37 20.61 11.15 -21.64
N ASP A 38 21.75 11.67 -21.18
CA ASP A 38 23.00 10.95 -21.32
C ASP A 38 23.06 9.70 -20.43
N ARG A 39 23.73 8.65 -20.92
CA ARG A 39 23.86 7.37 -20.23
C ARG A 39 24.50 7.50 -18.84
N ALA A 40 25.40 8.46 -18.64
CA ALA A 40 26.03 8.67 -17.34
C ALA A 40 25.02 9.21 -16.32
N SER A 41 24.16 10.15 -16.71
CA SER A 41 23.06 10.66 -15.89
C SER A 41 22.02 9.59 -15.55
N VAL A 42 21.71 8.68 -16.49
CA VAL A 42 20.84 7.52 -16.20
C VAL A 42 21.44 6.69 -15.06
N ALA A 43 22.73 6.36 -15.16
CA ALA A 43 23.42 5.45 -14.25
C ALA A 43 23.91 6.10 -12.96
N ALA A 44 23.96 7.44 -12.87
CA ALA A 44 24.59 8.16 -11.76
C ALA A 44 24.07 7.73 -10.37
N PRO A 45 22.75 7.51 -10.16
CA PRO A 45 22.24 7.10 -8.85
C PRO A 45 22.33 5.59 -8.59
N ALA A 46 22.73 4.78 -9.56
CA ALA A 46 22.69 3.33 -9.45
C ALA A 46 23.55 2.79 -8.29
N ALA A 47 24.64 3.47 -7.94
CA ALA A 47 25.52 3.08 -6.84
C ALA A 47 24.85 3.15 -5.45
N ALA A 48 23.76 3.92 -5.32
CA ALA A 48 23.00 4.01 -4.08
C ALA A 48 21.94 2.90 -3.96
N ALA A 49 21.57 2.26 -5.07
CA ALA A 49 20.59 1.19 -5.08
C ALA A 49 21.16 -0.10 -4.49
N ALA A 50 20.38 -0.78 -3.64
CA ALA A 50 20.79 -2.07 -3.06
C ALA A 50 20.93 -3.18 -4.13
N ASP A 51 20.06 -3.16 -5.14
CA ASP A 51 20.12 -4.03 -6.31
C ASP A 51 19.94 -3.16 -7.59
N PRO A 52 21.04 -2.66 -8.18
CA PRO A 52 20.97 -1.79 -9.35
C PRO A 52 20.48 -2.52 -10.61
N ASP A 53 20.68 -3.84 -10.71
CA ASP A 53 20.12 -4.64 -11.82
C ASP A 53 18.60 -4.67 -11.74
N ALA A 54 18.03 -4.97 -10.56
CA ALA A 54 16.58 -4.95 -10.36
C ALA A 54 15.96 -3.56 -10.57
N ALA A 55 16.63 -2.51 -10.10
CA ALA A 55 16.22 -1.13 -10.33
C ALA A 55 16.17 -0.82 -11.83
N LEU A 56 17.24 -1.13 -12.58
CA LEU A 56 17.31 -0.91 -14.02
C LEU A 56 16.21 -1.65 -14.78
N GLN A 57 15.96 -2.92 -14.44
CA GLN A 57 14.88 -3.70 -15.06
C GLN A 57 13.50 -3.11 -14.76
N ALA A 58 13.27 -2.60 -13.55
CA ALA A 58 12.03 -1.90 -13.22
C ALA A 58 11.89 -0.60 -14.02
N LEU A 59 12.93 0.21 -14.11
CA LEU A 59 12.96 1.45 -14.89
C LEU A 59 12.67 1.19 -16.38
N LEU A 60 13.29 0.17 -16.98
CA LEU A 60 13.02 -0.24 -18.36
C LEU A 60 11.55 -0.64 -18.57
N ARG A 61 10.97 -1.40 -17.63
CA ARG A 61 9.55 -1.78 -17.69
C ARG A 61 8.64 -0.55 -17.65
N VAL A 62 8.95 0.43 -16.79
CA VAL A 62 8.22 1.69 -16.74
C VAL A 62 8.38 2.45 -18.06
N ALA A 63 9.60 2.65 -18.53
CA ALA A 63 9.90 3.41 -19.75
C ALA A 63 9.19 2.84 -21.00
N ARG A 64 9.18 1.52 -21.15
CA ARG A 64 8.50 0.83 -22.26
C ARG A 64 6.98 0.96 -22.20
N ARG A 65 6.41 1.17 -21.02
CA ARG A 65 4.96 1.38 -20.83
C ARG A 65 4.59 2.86 -20.99
N ASP A 66 5.36 3.74 -20.37
CA ASP A 66 5.13 5.18 -20.32
C ASP A 66 6.46 5.91 -20.11
N ALA A 67 7.11 6.23 -21.22
CA ALA A 67 8.38 6.95 -21.22
C ALA A 67 8.23 8.39 -20.70
N ASP A 68 7.06 9.01 -20.89
CA ASP A 68 6.84 10.41 -20.51
C ASP A 68 6.76 10.53 -18.98
N ALA A 69 6.04 9.64 -18.31
CA ALA A 69 5.98 9.58 -16.85
C ALA A 69 7.38 9.40 -16.23
N LEU A 70 8.21 8.52 -16.82
CA LEU A 70 9.57 8.31 -16.34
C LEU A 70 10.48 9.50 -16.64
N ARG A 71 10.32 10.12 -17.81
CA ARG A 71 11.12 11.27 -18.24
C ARG A 71 10.95 12.46 -17.30
N VAL A 72 9.73 12.73 -16.84
CA VAL A 72 9.46 13.76 -15.83
C VAL A 72 10.24 13.50 -14.53
N ALA A 73 10.40 12.24 -14.14
CA ALA A 73 11.19 11.87 -12.97
C ALA A 73 12.70 11.97 -13.23
N ALA A 74 13.17 11.62 -14.42
CA ALA A 74 14.59 11.63 -14.76
C ALA A 74 15.18 13.05 -14.89
N PHE A 75 14.36 14.06 -15.17
CA PHE A 75 14.78 15.47 -15.19
C PHE A 75 14.83 16.15 -13.82
N ASP A 76 14.46 15.44 -12.76
CA ASP A 76 14.62 15.86 -11.36
C ASP A 76 15.65 14.94 -10.69
N GLU A 77 16.85 15.45 -10.43
CA GLU A 77 17.96 14.65 -9.87
C GLU A 77 17.59 13.92 -8.58
N ARG A 78 16.76 14.56 -7.75
CA ARG A 78 16.33 14.02 -6.46
C ARG A 78 15.32 12.91 -6.67
N ARG A 79 14.28 13.15 -7.50
CA ARG A 79 13.27 12.13 -7.82
C ARG A 79 13.88 10.93 -8.54
N TRP A 80 14.83 11.16 -9.45
CA TRP A 80 15.57 10.10 -10.12
C TRP A 80 16.34 9.22 -9.15
N SER A 81 17.09 9.85 -8.22
CA SER A 81 17.84 9.12 -7.19
C SER A 81 16.94 8.31 -6.26
N HIS A 82 15.82 8.89 -5.83
CA HIS A 82 14.82 8.21 -5.02
C HIS A 82 14.20 6.99 -5.73
N LEU A 83 13.97 7.09 -7.04
CA LEU A 83 13.42 5.99 -7.82
C LEU A 83 14.42 4.82 -7.91
N TRP A 84 15.71 5.09 -8.12
CA TRP A 84 16.75 4.06 -8.07
C TRP A 84 16.83 3.38 -6.69
N LEU A 85 16.82 4.15 -5.61
CA LEU A 85 16.83 3.63 -4.23
C LEU A 85 15.65 2.69 -4.00
N LEU A 86 14.44 3.16 -4.29
CA LEU A 86 13.21 2.43 -4.02
C LEU A 86 13.09 1.15 -4.87
N LEU A 87 13.39 1.25 -6.17
CA LEU A 87 13.27 0.12 -7.10
C LEU A 87 14.37 -0.92 -6.89
N GLY A 88 15.55 -0.51 -6.41
CA GLY A 88 16.61 -1.44 -6.01
C GLY A 88 16.34 -2.12 -4.69
N ALA A 89 15.57 -1.50 -3.80
CA ALA A 89 15.20 -2.09 -2.51
C ALA A 89 14.05 -3.11 -2.63
N SER A 90 13.14 -2.96 -3.61
CA SER A 90 11.95 -3.81 -3.69
C SER A 90 11.47 -4.05 -5.13
N ARG A 91 11.44 -5.33 -5.51
CA ARG A 91 10.78 -5.79 -6.74
C ARG A 91 9.28 -5.46 -6.75
N GLY A 92 8.64 -5.44 -5.58
CA GLY A 92 7.22 -5.08 -5.45
C GLY A 92 6.93 -3.63 -5.86
N PHE A 93 7.81 -2.69 -5.53
CA PHE A 93 7.68 -1.31 -6.04
C PHE A 93 7.93 -1.24 -7.54
N GLY A 94 8.88 -2.02 -8.06
CA GLY A 94 9.09 -2.13 -9.52
C GLY A 94 7.89 -2.67 -10.29
N GLU A 95 7.19 -3.66 -9.74
CA GLU A 95 5.94 -4.17 -10.30
C GLU A 95 4.78 -3.18 -10.15
N PHE A 96 4.74 -2.41 -9.05
CA PHE A 96 3.73 -1.38 -8.84
C PHE A 96 3.87 -0.23 -9.85
N TYR A 97 5.04 0.41 -9.94
CA TYR A 97 5.25 1.50 -10.90
C TYR A 97 5.26 1.03 -12.35
N GLY A 98 5.63 -0.22 -12.60
CA GLY A 98 5.46 -0.85 -13.91
C GLY A 98 3.98 -0.96 -14.34
N ARG A 99 3.03 -1.01 -13.40
CA ARG A 99 1.58 -1.01 -13.68
C ARG A 99 1.00 0.41 -13.65
N HIS A 100 1.52 1.26 -12.77
CA HIS A 100 1.06 2.63 -12.53
C HIS A 100 2.19 3.68 -12.66
N PRO A 101 2.73 3.94 -13.86
CA PRO A 101 3.82 4.91 -14.04
C PRO A 101 3.49 6.32 -13.56
N ASN A 102 2.24 6.76 -13.72
CA ASN A 102 1.79 8.10 -13.30
C ASN A 102 1.88 8.34 -11.80
N GLU A 103 1.93 7.29 -10.97
CA GLU A 103 2.07 7.41 -9.52
C GLU A 103 3.48 7.82 -9.08
N ILE A 104 4.48 7.80 -9.99
CA ILE A 104 5.86 8.22 -9.67
C ILE A 104 5.89 9.67 -9.18
N ILE A 105 5.00 10.54 -9.68
CA ILE A 105 4.90 11.94 -9.26
C ILE A 105 4.62 12.06 -7.75
N GLN A 106 3.92 11.08 -7.16
CA GLN A 106 3.53 11.09 -5.76
C GLN A 106 4.69 10.78 -4.79
N LEU A 107 5.87 10.42 -5.31
CA LEU A 107 7.10 10.28 -4.50
C LEU A 107 7.69 11.62 -4.05
N GLU A 108 7.22 12.73 -4.61
CA GLU A 108 7.72 14.05 -4.27
C GLU A 108 7.56 14.37 -2.78
N GLY A 109 8.67 14.81 -2.15
CA GLY A 109 8.76 15.06 -0.72
C GLY A 109 8.67 13.81 0.18
N GLY A 110 8.57 12.60 -0.39
CA GLY A 110 8.45 11.36 0.39
C GLY A 110 9.67 11.08 1.27
N ALA A 111 10.87 11.46 0.83
CA ALA A 111 12.10 11.31 1.61
C ALA A 111 12.26 12.36 2.73
N ASP A 112 11.48 13.45 2.71
CA ASP A 112 11.66 14.58 3.65
C ASP A 112 11.03 14.31 5.02
N ARG A 113 9.88 13.62 5.03
CA ARG A 113 9.16 13.30 6.26
C ARG A 113 8.18 12.15 6.04
N LEU A 114 7.85 11.48 7.14
CA LEU A 114 6.72 10.57 7.18
C LEU A 114 5.39 11.33 7.07
N PRO A 115 4.38 10.74 6.41
CA PRO A 115 3.01 11.24 6.48
C PRO A 115 2.46 11.03 7.90
N SER A 116 1.65 11.97 8.37
CA SER A 116 0.92 11.83 9.63
C SER A 116 -0.28 10.89 9.47
N GLU A 117 -0.78 10.37 10.59
CA GLU A 117 -2.00 9.55 10.65
C GLU A 117 -3.19 10.23 9.96
N ALA A 118 -3.38 11.53 10.19
CA ALA A 118 -4.46 12.32 9.58
C ALA A 118 -4.31 12.42 8.05
N GLU A 119 -3.08 12.64 7.55
CA GLU A 119 -2.81 12.70 6.11
C GLU A 119 -3.03 11.34 5.43
N LEU A 120 -2.58 10.25 6.06
CA LEU A 120 -2.80 8.88 5.55
C LEU A 120 -4.30 8.58 5.44
N ARG A 121 -5.05 8.89 6.50
CA ARG A 121 -6.50 8.76 6.52
C ARG A 121 -7.16 9.60 5.44
N GLU A 122 -6.81 10.88 5.33
CA GLU A 122 -7.36 11.78 4.32
C GLU A 122 -7.11 11.28 2.89
N VAL A 123 -5.89 10.88 2.57
CA VAL A 123 -5.53 10.39 1.24
C VAL A 123 -6.32 9.14 0.86
N LEU A 124 -6.40 8.14 1.77
CA LEU A 124 -7.07 6.87 1.45
C LEU A 124 -8.59 7.00 1.39
N LEU A 125 -9.19 7.84 2.25
CA LEU A 125 -10.62 8.13 2.18
C LEU A 125 -10.96 8.95 0.91
N THR A 126 -10.09 9.88 0.52
CA THR A 126 -10.27 10.68 -0.71
C THR A 126 -10.17 9.80 -1.96
N ALA A 127 -9.24 8.84 -2.00
CA ALA A 127 -9.05 7.93 -3.14
C ALA A 127 -10.31 7.10 -3.48
N VAL A 128 -11.21 6.92 -2.50
CA VAL A 128 -12.46 6.16 -2.64
C VAL A 128 -13.70 7.05 -2.47
N GLY A 129 -13.52 8.37 -2.52
CA GLY A 129 -14.61 9.35 -2.55
C GLY A 129 -15.52 9.33 -1.31
N VAL A 130 -14.98 9.11 -0.11
CA VAL A 130 -15.82 8.93 1.09
C VAL A 130 -16.63 10.18 1.44
N GLN A 131 -17.94 9.97 1.62
CA GLN A 131 -18.88 10.94 2.18
C GLN A 131 -19.81 10.26 3.19
N GLY A 132 -19.88 10.80 4.42
CA GLY A 132 -20.72 10.23 5.48
C GLY A 132 -20.38 8.78 5.85
N GLY A 133 -19.11 8.37 5.72
CA GLY A 133 -18.66 7.00 5.95
C GLY A 133 -19.03 6.00 4.85
N PHE A 134 -19.44 6.46 3.67
CA PHE A 134 -19.67 5.63 2.49
C PHE A 134 -18.76 6.10 1.36
N ALA A 135 -18.12 5.17 0.66
CA ALA A 135 -17.41 5.45 -0.59
C ALA A 135 -18.37 5.92 -1.71
N ASP A 136 -17.81 6.50 -2.76
CA ASP A 136 -18.55 6.92 -3.96
C ASP A 136 -19.12 5.73 -4.75
N ASP A 137 -18.40 4.60 -4.78
CA ASP A 137 -18.84 3.34 -5.34
C ASP A 137 -18.41 2.13 -4.50
N GLY A 138 -19.21 1.05 -4.54
CA GLY A 138 -18.96 -0.21 -3.82
C GLY A 138 -18.31 -1.31 -4.66
N SER A 139 -17.79 -0.96 -5.85
CA SER A 139 -17.30 -1.93 -6.82
C SER A 139 -15.86 -2.37 -6.53
N GLU A 140 -15.42 -3.40 -7.25
CA GLU A 140 -14.03 -3.86 -7.28
C GLU A 140 -13.08 -2.73 -7.73
N ALA A 141 -13.54 -1.78 -8.55
CA ALA A 141 -12.74 -0.64 -8.97
C ALA A 141 -12.40 0.29 -7.79
N ALA A 142 -13.28 0.45 -6.80
CA ALA A 142 -12.97 1.21 -5.59
C ALA A 142 -11.86 0.53 -4.76
N TRP A 143 -11.87 -0.80 -4.66
CA TRP A 143 -10.76 -1.54 -4.03
C TRP A 143 -9.44 -1.35 -4.78
N VAL A 144 -9.47 -1.33 -6.12
CA VAL A 144 -8.28 -1.04 -6.93
C VAL A 144 -7.74 0.36 -6.62
N ARG A 145 -8.59 1.39 -6.59
CA ARG A 145 -8.16 2.76 -6.24
C ARG A 145 -7.55 2.84 -4.85
N LEU A 146 -8.18 2.20 -3.85
CA LEU A 146 -7.64 2.09 -2.49
C LEU A 146 -6.24 1.48 -2.48
N ARG A 147 -6.06 0.35 -3.16
CA ARG A 147 -4.79 -0.39 -3.18
C ARG A 147 -3.67 0.41 -3.85
N ILE A 148 -3.99 1.14 -4.92
CA ILE A 148 -3.03 2.05 -5.58
C ILE A 148 -2.62 3.16 -4.60
N ALA A 149 -3.60 3.85 -4.00
CA ALA A 149 -3.33 4.94 -3.06
C ALA A 149 -2.50 4.48 -1.84
N TYR A 150 -2.80 3.29 -1.30
CA TYR A 150 -2.02 2.69 -0.21
C TYR A 150 -0.57 2.42 -0.63
N ARG A 151 -0.34 1.81 -1.79
CA ARG A 151 1.02 1.53 -2.28
C ARG A 151 1.82 2.79 -2.55
N THR A 152 1.17 3.85 -2.99
CA THR A 152 1.77 5.18 -3.12
C THR A 152 2.24 5.71 -1.76
N GLN A 153 1.43 5.58 -0.69
CA GLN A 153 1.85 5.99 0.66
C GLN A 153 2.94 5.07 1.22
N LEU A 154 2.85 3.76 0.99
CA LEU A 154 3.87 2.79 1.39
C LEU A 154 5.22 3.10 0.75
N ALA A 155 5.22 3.49 -0.53
CA ALA A 155 6.42 3.91 -1.24
C ALA A 155 7.06 5.17 -0.64
N ARG A 156 6.25 6.14 -0.19
CA ARG A 156 6.74 7.33 0.52
C ARG A 156 7.37 6.96 1.87
N ILE A 157 6.73 6.08 2.64
CA ILE A 157 7.27 5.59 3.92
C ILE A 157 8.58 4.83 3.70
N ALA A 158 8.63 3.93 2.72
CA ALA A 158 9.85 3.20 2.34
C ALA A 158 10.95 4.13 1.86
N LEU A 159 10.62 5.17 1.10
CA LEU A 159 11.60 6.12 0.63
C LEU A 159 12.19 6.95 1.77
N PHE A 160 11.38 7.37 2.75
CA PHE A 160 11.88 8.03 3.96
C PHE A 160 12.86 7.12 4.71
N ASP A 161 12.51 5.86 4.93
CA ASP A 161 13.33 4.87 5.62
C ASP A 161 14.68 4.65 4.88
N LEU A 162 14.62 4.33 3.58
CA LEU A 162 15.79 4.06 2.73
C LEU A 162 16.72 5.28 2.58
N SER A 163 16.18 6.49 2.64
CA SER A 163 16.97 7.73 2.49
C SER A 163 17.54 8.23 3.82
N HIS A 164 17.17 7.63 4.95
CA HIS A 164 17.59 8.09 6.25
C HIS A 164 19.04 7.69 6.53
N VAL A 165 19.86 8.64 7.01
CA VAL A 165 21.30 8.41 7.29
C VAL A 165 21.55 7.45 8.46
N ALA A 166 20.56 7.29 9.33
CA ALA A 166 20.57 6.37 10.47
C ALA A 166 19.18 5.70 10.56
N PRO A 167 18.93 4.64 9.78
CA PRO A 167 17.61 3.99 9.73
C PRO A 167 17.15 3.46 11.10
N GLU A 168 18.08 3.00 11.93
CA GLU A 168 17.75 2.48 13.27
C GLU A 168 17.18 3.55 14.19
N ALA A 169 17.51 4.82 13.96
CA ALA A 169 17.02 5.95 14.75
C ALA A 169 15.56 6.33 14.42
N VAL A 170 15.03 5.87 13.29
CA VAL A 170 13.66 6.18 12.83
C VAL A 170 12.74 4.98 12.77
N LEU A 171 13.23 3.80 13.15
CA LEU A 171 12.49 2.53 13.10
C LEU A 171 11.11 2.62 13.75
N ASP A 172 11.01 3.20 14.95
CA ASP A 172 9.75 3.34 15.68
C ASP A 172 8.76 4.26 14.94
N ALA A 173 9.27 5.33 14.34
CA ALA A 173 8.44 6.28 13.59
C ALA A 173 7.92 5.66 12.29
N VAL A 174 8.78 4.91 11.58
CA VAL A 174 8.41 4.17 10.36
C VAL A 174 7.37 3.10 10.70
N SER A 175 7.59 2.30 11.75
CA SER A 175 6.68 1.24 12.17
C SER A 175 5.30 1.78 12.58
N ARG A 176 5.28 2.96 13.22
CA ARG A 176 4.05 3.69 13.52
C ARG A 176 3.33 4.14 12.26
N ALA A 177 4.02 4.76 11.31
CA ALA A 177 3.44 5.20 10.04
C ALA A 177 2.87 4.03 9.23
N LEU A 178 3.52 2.86 9.26
CA LEU A 178 3.01 1.63 8.64
C LEU A 178 1.71 1.16 9.30
N ALA A 179 1.63 1.16 10.64
CA ALA A 179 0.40 0.82 11.36
C ALA A 179 -0.73 1.82 11.07
N ASP A 180 -0.44 3.11 11.04
CA ASP A 180 -1.41 4.16 10.74
C ASP A 180 -1.92 4.04 9.29
N ALA A 181 -1.05 3.69 8.34
CA ALA A 181 -1.44 3.44 6.94
C ALA A 181 -2.34 2.20 6.82
N ALA A 182 -2.05 1.13 7.58
CA ALA A 182 -2.89 -0.07 7.62
C ALA A 182 -4.28 0.23 8.21
N ALA A 183 -4.35 1.01 9.30
CA ALA A 183 -5.60 1.45 9.89
C ALA A 183 -6.44 2.30 8.92
N ALA A 184 -5.82 3.26 8.25
CA ALA A 184 -6.48 4.09 7.22
C ALA A 184 -6.99 3.24 6.04
N ALA A 185 -6.26 2.20 5.63
CA ALA A 185 -6.70 1.30 4.57
C ALA A 185 -7.91 0.45 4.97
N LEU A 186 -7.93 -0.07 6.22
CA LEU A 186 -9.08 -0.80 6.76
C LEU A 186 -10.32 0.08 6.81
N GLU A 187 -10.18 1.34 7.22
CA GLU A 187 -11.29 2.27 7.28
C GLU A 187 -11.83 2.63 5.89
N ALA A 188 -10.96 2.93 4.93
CA ALA A 188 -11.38 3.18 3.56
C ALA A 188 -12.06 1.94 2.93
N SER A 189 -11.53 0.74 3.19
CA SER A 189 -12.16 -0.52 2.77
C SER A 189 -13.52 -0.73 3.44
N LEU A 190 -13.68 -0.35 4.71
CA LEU A 190 -14.97 -0.36 5.41
C LEU A 190 -15.98 0.59 4.77
N CYS A 191 -15.57 1.78 4.34
CA CYS A 191 -16.44 2.72 3.63
C CYS A 191 -16.91 2.15 2.28
N ILE A 192 -16.03 1.45 1.56
CA ILE A 192 -16.41 0.71 0.34
C ILE A 192 -17.39 -0.42 0.68
N ALA A 193 -17.12 -1.19 1.74
CA ALA A 193 -17.99 -2.26 2.20
C ALA A 193 -19.40 -1.75 2.54
N ARG A 194 -19.51 -0.65 3.29
CA ARG A 194 -20.80 0.00 3.63
C ARG A 194 -21.59 0.35 2.39
N THR A 195 -20.94 0.91 1.37
CA THR A 195 -21.55 1.23 0.07
C THR A 195 -22.00 -0.04 -0.64
N ARG A 196 -21.10 -1.01 -0.77
CA ARG A 196 -21.34 -2.27 -1.50
C ARG A 196 -22.51 -3.07 -0.95
N ILE A 197 -22.67 -3.13 0.37
CA ILE A 197 -23.75 -3.91 0.99
C ILE A 197 -25.08 -3.16 1.08
N SER A 198 -25.07 -1.84 0.83
CA SER A 198 -26.25 -0.97 0.81
C SER A 198 -26.76 -0.64 -0.60
N THR A 199 -25.91 -0.76 -1.62
CA THR A 199 -26.32 -0.61 -3.03
C THR A 199 -26.80 -1.93 -3.59
N GLY A 200 -28.04 -1.97 -4.11
CA GLY A 200 -28.66 -3.19 -4.67
C GLY A 200 -27.76 -3.94 -5.67
N GLY A 201 -27.72 -5.27 -5.54
CA GLY A 201 -26.84 -6.18 -6.30
C GLY A 201 -26.62 -7.49 -5.52
N PRO A 202 -25.80 -8.44 -6.00
CA PRO A 202 -25.61 -9.73 -5.32
C PRO A 202 -25.10 -9.60 -3.87
N ALA A 203 -24.37 -8.51 -3.56
CA ALA A 203 -23.87 -8.21 -2.23
C ALA A 203 -24.74 -7.20 -1.44
N GLY A 204 -25.62 -6.45 -2.12
CA GLY A 204 -26.50 -5.44 -1.53
C GLY A 204 -27.71 -6.10 -0.88
N GLN A 205 -27.67 -6.25 0.45
CA GLN A 205 -28.65 -7.05 1.21
C GLN A 205 -29.30 -6.27 2.34
N PHE A 206 -28.83 -5.05 2.61
CA PHE A 206 -29.27 -4.22 3.73
C PHE A 206 -29.62 -2.83 3.21
N SER A 207 -30.60 -2.17 3.84
CA SER A 207 -30.89 -0.77 3.51
C SER A 207 -29.75 0.13 3.96
N ARG A 208 -29.59 1.28 3.31
CA ARG A 208 -28.53 2.24 3.67
C ARG A 208 -28.70 2.73 5.10
N GLU A 209 -29.94 2.93 5.53
CA GLU A 209 -30.31 3.36 6.88
C GLU A 209 -29.87 2.34 7.93
N GLN A 210 -30.06 1.04 7.66
CA GLN A 210 -29.60 -0.03 8.56
C GLN A 210 -28.08 -0.12 8.62
N VAL A 211 -27.40 0.02 7.48
CA VAL A 211 -25.93 0.03 7.45
C VAL A 211 -25.38 1.26 8.16
N ASP A 212 -26.11 2.38 8.09
CA ASP A 212 -25.70 3.62 8.75
C ASP A 212 -25.82 3.54 10.27
N ALA A 213 -26.93 2.98 10.77
CA ALA A 213 -27.17 2.71 12.18
C ALA A 213 -26.30 1.57 12.76
N THR A 214 -25.63 0.77 11.92
CA THR A 214 -24.73 -0.28 12.39
C THR A 214 -23.34 0.30 12.68
N GLN A 215 -22.91 0.20 13.93
CA GLN A 215 -21.57 0.54 14.36
C GLN A 215 -20.67 -0.70 14.28
N LEU A 216 -19.55 -0.60 13.55
CA LEU A 216 -18.52 -1.64 13.49
C LEU A 216 -17.17 -1.04 13.92
N ALA A 217 -16.58 -1.61 14.97
CA ALA A 217 -15.21 -1.33 15.36
C ALA A 217 -14.28 -2.43 14.83
N ILE A 218 -13.13 -2.02 14.29
CA ILE A 218 -12.02 -2.88 13.90
C ILE A 218 -10.87 -2.60 14.87
N ILE A 219 -10.60 -3.53 15.77
CA ILE A 219 -9.58 -3.38 16.80
C ILE A 219 -8.29 -4.02 16.29
N GLY A 220 -7.27 -3.20 16.02
CA GLY A 220 -5.95 -3.70 15.69
C GLY A 220 -5.32 -4.40 16.88
N MET A 221 -4.84 -5.62 16.65
CA MET A 221 -4.16 -6.45 17.64
C MET A 221 -2.68 -6.61 17.27
N GLY A 222 -1.93 -7.31 18.12
CA GLY A 222 -0.52 -7.62 17.85
C GLY A 222 0.31 -6.39 17.53
N LYS A 223 1.14 -6.48 16.50
CA LYS A 223 2.04 -5.38 16.08
C LYS A 223 1.29 -4.17 15.56
N CYS A 224 0.17 -4.38 14.86
CA CYS A 224 -0.65 -3.26 14.37
C CYS A 224 -1.23 -2.47 15.55
N GLY A 225 -1.79 -3.18 16.55
CA GLY A 225 -2.33 -2.57 17.76
C GLY A 225 -1.27 -1.86 18.61
N ALA A 226 -0.05 -2.40 18.64
CA ALA A 226 1.10 -1.79 19.32
C ALA A 226 1.72 -0.62 18.54
N ARG A 227 1.30 -0.37 17.29
CA ARG A 227 1.92 0.59 16.35
C ARG A 227 3.40 0.28 16.06
N GLU A 228 3.71 -1.00 15.92
CA GLU A 228 5.06 -1.55 15.65
C GLU A 228 5.04 -2.45 14.39
N LEU A 229 4.28 -2.04 13.36
CA LEU A 229 4.05 -2.85 12.16
C LEU A 229 5.29 -2.88 11.23
N ASN A 230 5.56 -4.02 10.59
CA ASN A 230 6.61 -4.19 9.59
C ASN A 230 6.04 -4.16 8.15
N TYR A 231 6.89 -3.97 7.13
CA TYR A 231 6.47 -3.90 5.72
C TYR A 231 5.71 -5.12 5.18
N VAL A 232 5.94 -6.31 5.72
CA VAL A 232 5.36 -7.58 5.24
C VAL A 232 4.63 -8.33 6.37
N SER A 233 4.00 -7.59 7.28
CA SER A 233 3.23 -8.20 8.37
C SER A 233 1.75 -8.32 8.02
N ASP A 234 1.18 -9.44 8.44
CA ASP A 234 -0.27 -9.57 8.56
C ASP A 234 -0.78 -8.59 9.63
N VAL A 235 -2.05 -8.21 9.51
CA VAL A 235 -2.69 -7.30 10.45
C VAL A 235 -3.74 -8.07 11.22
N ASP A 236 -3.40 -8.38 12.46
CA ASP A 236 -4.31 -9.02 13.40
C ASP A 236 -5.44 -8.06 13.80
N VAL A 237 -6.68 -8.52 13.75
CA VAL A 237 -7.86 -7.71 14.11
C VAL A 237 -8.88 -8.47 14.95
N ILE A 238 -9.68 -7.73 15.71
CA ILE A 238 -10.95 -8.21 16.29
C ILE A 238 -12.06 -7.28 15.85
N PHE A 239 -13.21 -7.84 15.50
CA PHE A 239 -14.38 -7.08 15.07
C PHE A 239 -15.45 -7.05 16.15
N VAL A 240 -15.94 -5.85 16.46
CA VAL A 240 -17.04 -5.63 17.40
C VAL A 240 -18.14 -4.88 16.68
N ALA A 241 -19.37 -5.39 16.72
CA ALA A 241 -20.52 -4.71 16.12
C ALA A 241 -21.58 -4.39 17.17
N GLY A 242 -22.29 -3.29 16.93
CA GLY A 242 -23.40 -2.82 17.75
C GLY A 242 -24.24 -1.81 17.01
N THR A 243 -25.15 -1.18 17.74
CA THR A 243 -26.07 -0.16 17.25
C THR A 243 -26.36 0.78 18.40
N ASP A 244 -26.49 2.07 18.12
CA ASP A 244 -27.00 3.07 19.06
C ASP A 244 -28.50 3.38 18.83
N ASP A 245 -29.09 2.83 17.77
CA ASP A 245 -30.51 2.94 17.43
C ASP A 245 -31.14 1.56 17.22
N GLU A 246 -31.58 0.95 18.33
CA GLU A 246 -32.30 -0.33 18.31
C GLU A 246 -33.65 -0.28 17.58
N SER A 247 -34.20 0.92 17.34
CA SER A 247 -35.45 1.07 16.59
C SER A 247 -35.25 0.85 15.08
N LEU A 248 -34.04 1.09 14.57
CA LEU A 248 -33.65 0.83 13.19
C LEU A 248 -32.99 -0.53 13.00
N VAL A 249 -32.10 -0.92 13.92
CA VAL A 249 -31.31 -2.15 13.83
C VAL A 249 -31.20 -2.78 15.23
N SER A 250 -31.74 -3.98 15.41
CA SER A 250 -31.53 -4.74 16.65
C SER A 250 -30.08 -5.22 16.78
N GLU A 251 -29.59 -5.52 17.99
CA GLU A 251 -28.22 -6.03 18.18
C GLU A 251 -27.89 -7.24 17.32
N SER A 252 -28.79 -8.23 17.25
CA SER A 252 -28.59 -9.42 16.39
C SER A 252 -28.45 -9.02 14.92
N ARG A 253 -29.23 -8.02 14.46
CA ARG A 253 -29.15 -7.54 13.08
C ARG A 253 -27.88 -6.73 12.84
N ALA A 254 -27.40 -5.97 13.84
CA ALA A 254 -26.13 -5.27 13.79
C ALA A 254 -24.96 -6.25 13.68
N VAL A 255 -25.00 -7.39 14.37
CA VAL A 255 -23.98 -8.46 14.22
C VAL A 255 -24.02 -9.07 12.82
N ASP A 256 -25.20 -9.30 12.24
CA ASP A 256 -25.32 -9.80 10.86
C ASP A 256 -24.70 -8.82 9.84
N ILE A 257 -25.08 -7.54 9.94
CA ILE A 257 -24.56 -6.46 9.08
C ILE A 257 -23.06 -6.30 9.29
N GLY A 258 -22.61 -6.23 10.55
CA GLY A 258 -21.21 -6.13 10.95
C GLY A 258 -20.36 -7.29 10.44
N THR A 259 -20.90 -8.52 10.45
CA THR A 259 -20.25 -9.69 9.85
C THR A 259 -20.08 -9.51 8.35
N ARG A 260 -21.10 -8.99 7.65
CA ARG A 260 -20.98 -8.74 6.21
C ARG A 260 -19.98 -7.63 5.90
N LEU A 261 -19.98 -6.56 6.69
CA LEU A 261 -19.01 -5.47 6.61
C LEU A 261 -17.59 -6.00 6.80
N ALA A 262 -17.31 -6.73 7.88
CA ALA A 262 -16.01 -7.32 8.16
C ALA A 262 -15.50 -8.18 6.99
N VAL A 263 -16.34 -9.08 6.45
CA VAL A 263 -15.99 -9.92 5.31
C VAL A 263 -15.66 -9.10 4.06
N GLN A 264 -16.45 -8.07 3.73
CA GLN A 264 -16.18 -7.23 2.56
C GLN A 264 -14.94 -6.34 2.78
N THR A 265 -14.74 -5.80 3.98
CA THR A 265 -13.54 -5.04 4.35
C THR A 265 -12.29 -5.90 4.16
N MET A 266 -12.30 -7.13 4.69
CA MET A 266 -11.20 -8.07 4.53
C MET A 266 -10.95 -8.40 3.06
N ARG A 267 -12.01 -8.70 2.29
CA ARG A 267 -11.90 -8.97 0.85
C ARG A 267 -11.28 -7.80 0.08
N GLY A 268 -11.62 -6.56 0.44
CA GLY A 268 -11.04 -5.37 -0.17
C GLY A 268 -9.53 -5.25 0.01
N ILE A 269 -8.99 -5.77 1.12
CA ILE A 269 -7.56 -5.73 1.44
C ILE A 269 -6.80 -6.94 0.89
N SER A 270 -7.29 -8.16 1.18
CA SER A 270 -6.56 -9.41 0.94
C SER A 270 -7.10 -10.27 -0.22
N GLY A 271 -8.26 -9.90 -0.78
CA GLY A 271 -8.89 -10.64 -1.88
C GLY A 271 -8.14 -10.50 -3.21
N VAL A 272 -8.30 -11.50 -4.08
CA VAL A 272 -7.76 -11.47 -5.46
C VAL A 272 -8.47 -10.40 -6.27
N GLU A 273 -7.69 -9.49 -6.87
CA GLU A 273 -8.15 -8.45 -7.80
C GLU A 273 -7.06 -8.13 -8.83
N ILE A 274 -7.40 -7.31 -9.83
CA ILE A 274 -6.43 -6.83 -10.84
C ILE A 274 -5.25 -6.07 -10.22
N GLU A 275 -5.50 -5.33 -9.14
CA GLU A 275 -4.46 -4.80 -8.27
C GLU A 275 -4.20 -5.83 -7.14
N PRO A 276 -2.98 -6.39 -7.01
CA PRO A 276 -2.67 -7.44 -6.04
C PRO A 276 -3.06 -7.08 -4.60
N PRO A 277 -3.35 -8.09 -3.75
CA PRO A 277 -3.69 -7.87 -2.34
C PRO A 277 -2.58 -7.11 -1.61
N LEU A 278 -2.93 -6.39 -0.55
CA LEU A 278 -1.98 -5.60 0.24
C LEU A 278 -1.23 -6.49 1.24
N TRP A 279 -1.98 -7.06 2.18
CA TRP A 279 -1.52 -7.93 3.27
C TRP A 279 -2.72 -8.74 3.79
N GLU A 280 -2.47 -9.78 4.58
CA GLU A 280 -3.54 -10.58 5.16
C GLU A 280 -4.16 -9.87 6.37
N VAL A 281 -5.49 -9.86 6.43
CA VAL A 281 -6.24 -9.42 7.62
C VAL A 281 -6.52 -10.67 8.44
N ASP A 282 -5.93 -10.80 9.63
CA ASP A 282 -6.08 -12.00 10.46
C ASP A 282 -7.04 -11.76 11.65
N PRO A 283 -8.26 -12.33 11.64
CA PRO A 283 -9.20 -12.22 12.76
C PRO A 283 -9.02 -13.32 13.83
N ASN A 284 -7.94 -14.12 13.82
CA ASN A 284 -7.83 -15.35 14.61
C ASN A 284 -7.56 -15.12 16.10
N LEU A 285 -7.23 -13.91 16.53
CA LEU A 285 -7.12 -13.54 17.95
C LEU A 285 -8.47 -13.27 18.62
N ARG A 286 -9.58 -13.37 17.88
CA ARG A 286 -10.94 -13.25 18.43
C ARG A 286 -11.27 -14.36 19.44
N PRO A 287 -12.25 -14.16 20.35
CA PRO A 287 -12.76 -15.21 21.23
C PRO A 287 -13.03 -16.52 20.50
N GLU A 288 -12.61 -17.64 21.10
CA GLU A 288 -12.67 -18.99 20.52
C GLU A 288 -11.92 -19.19 19.18
N GLY A 289 -11.08 -18.22 18.79
CA GLY A 289 -10.22 -18.27 17.61
C GLY A 289 -10.98 -18.58 16.33
N LYS A 290 -10.43 -19.49 15.50
CA LYS A 290 -11.04 -19.91 14.23
C LYS A 290 -12.46 -20.48 14.36
N GLN A 291 -12.83 -21.01 15.53
CA GLN A 291 -14.14 -21.60 15.79
C GLN A 291 -15.16 -20.57 16.31
N GLY A 292 -14.70 -19.38 16.69
CA GLY A 292 -15.56 -18.29 17.17
C GLY A 292 -16.21 -17.50 16.03
N ALA A 293 -17.33 -16.85 16.37
CA ALA A 293 -18.00 -15.90 15.49
C ALA A 293 -17.03 -14.79 15.06
N LEU A 294 -17.04 -14.43 13.77
CA LEU A 294 -16.15 -13.40 13.22
C LEU A 294 -16.35 -12.04 13.89
N VAL A 295 -17.62 -11.72 14.19
CA VAL A 295 -18.05 -10.46 14.81
C VAL A 295 -18.93 -10.80 16.00
N ARG A 296 -18.79 -10.06 17.09
CA ARG A 296 -19.65 -10.18 18.27
C ARG A 296 -20.01 -8.80 18.80
N THR A 297 -20.99 -8.74 19.70
CA THR A 297 -21.28 -7.52 20.45
C THR A 297 -20.16 -7.20 21.45
N LEU A 298 -20.14 -5.96 21.95
CA LEU A 298 -19.20 -5.55 22.98
C LEU A 298 -19.41 -6.38 24.26
N ASP A 299 -20.66 -6.50 24.72
CA ASP A 299 -21.03 -7.29 25.90
C ASP A 299 -20.59 -8.74 25.79
N SER A 300 -20.68 -9.33 24.59
CA SER A 300 -20.23 -10.70 24.33
C SER A 300 -18.70 -10.85 24.47
N HIS A 301 -17.92 -9.82 24.12
CA HIS A 301 -16.48 -9.82 24.34
C HIS A 301 -16.15 -9.64 25.82
N VAL A 302 -16.81 -8.70 26.52
CA VAL A 302 -16.60 -8.48 27.96
C VAL A 302 -16.86 -9.75 28.75
N ALA A 303 -18.02 -10.40 28.53
CA ALA A 303 -18.37 -11.65 29.20
C ALA A 303 -17.44 -12.83 28.87
N TYR A 304 -16.72 -12.79 27.74
CA TYR A 304 -15.69 -13.78 27.43
C TYR A 304 -14.41 -13.55 28.24
N TYR A 305 -13.93 -12.31 28.33
CA TYR A 305 -12.67 -11.97 28.99
C TYR A 305 -12.77 -11.90 30.52
N GLU A 306 -13.97 -11.73 31.08
CA GLU A 306 -14.20 -11.79 32.53
C GLU A 306 -14.23 -13.21 33.11
N ARG A 307 -14.38 -14.23 32.26
CA ARG A 307 -14.36 -15.64 32.65
C ARG A 307 -12.94 -16.19 32.72
#